data_AF-A0A4U6LM89-F1
#
_entry.id   AF-A0A4U6LM89-F1
#
_cell.length_a   1.000
_cell.length_b   1.000
_cell.length_c   1.000
_cell.angle_alpha   90.00
_cell.angle_beta   90.00
_cell.angle_gamma   90.00
#
_symmetry.space_group_name_H-M   'P 1'
#
loop_
_entity.id
_entity.type
_entity.pdbx_description
1 polymer ?
#
loop_
_entity_poly.entity_id
_entity_poly.type
_entity_poly.pdbx_seq_one_letter_code
_entity_poly.pdbx_strand_id
1 'polypeptide(L)'
;MGTRELILDHLRAHGESTIHQIIKSNPKADYNKVATMMAKLRGYALVENVTVGRGGKPSTYKLGRLALNQGGSIFDQCRQNWSGYAIHKIFGSASRAPA
;
A
#
# COMPACT_ATOMS: atom_id res chain seq x y z
N MET A 1 -13.38 -4.80 -16.19
CA MET A 1 -12.54 -4.27 -15.09
C MET A 1 -12.98 -4.93 -13.80
N GLY A 2 -12.07 -5.61 -13.09
CA GLY A 2 -12.42 -6.29 -11.84
C GLY A 2 -12.55 -5.33 -10.66
N THR A 3 -13.25 -5.74 -9.59
CA THR A 3 -13.44 -4.93 -8.38
C THR A 3 -12.12 -4.58 -7.70
N ARG A 4 -11.11 -5.45 -7.81
CA ARG A 4 -9.77 -5.23 -7.27
C ARG A 4 -9.09 -4.05 -7.96
N GLU A 5 -9.02 -4.10 -9.29
CA GLU A 5 -8.35 -3.08 -10.10
C GLU A 5 -9.05 -1.73 -9.91
N LEU A 6 -10.38 -1.73 -9.87
CA LEU A 6 -11.18 -0.53 -9.59
C LEU A 6 -10.81 0.14 -8.27
N ILE A 7 -10.67 -0.62 -7.18
CA ILE A 7 -10.29 -0.06 -5.88
C ILE A 7 -8.87 0.51 -5.93
N LEU A 8 -7.92 -0.26 -6.45
CA LEU A 8 -6.51 0.15 -6.46
C LEU A 8 -6.29 1.39 -7.33
N ASP A 9 -6.91 1.45 -8.51
CA ASP A 9 -6.79 2.59 -9.41
C ASP A 9 -7.47 3.84 -8.85
N HIS A 10 -8.63 3.68 -8.19
CA HIS A 10 -9.28 4.80 -7.53
C HIS A 10 -8.40 5.39 -6.41
N LEU A 11 -7.81 4.53 -5.56
CA LEU A 11 -6.92 4.97 -4.48
C LEU A 11 -5.59 5.52 -5.01
N ARG A 12 -5.09 5.05 -6.17
CA ARG A 12 -3.92 5.68 -6.84
C ARG A 12 -4.25 7.11 -7.29
N ALA A 13 -5.43 7.32 -7.85
CA ALA A 13 -5.82 8.60 -8.41
C ALA A 13 -6.23 9.64 -7.34
N HIS A 14 -6.87 9.20 -6.25
CA HIS A 14 -7.47 10.09 -5.24
C HIS A 14 -6.77 10.05 -3.88
N GLY A 15 -5.82 9.13 -3.67
CA GLY A 15 -5.11 8.95 -2.41
C GLY A 15 -5.98 8.26 -1.36
N GLU A 16 -6.53 9.05 -0.44
CA GLU A 16 -7.37 8.53 0.66
C GLU A 16 -8.85 8.59 0.27
N SER A 17 -9.57 7.48 0.47
CA SER A 17 -11.00 7.44 0.14
C SER A 17 -11.78 6.45 1.00
N THR A 18 -13.06 6.72 1.16
CA THR A 18 -14.04 5.82 1.76
C THR A 18 -14.64 4.90 0.69
N ILE A 19 -15.23 3.78 1.11
CA ILE A 19 -15.97 2.89 0.20
C ILE A 19 -17.11 3.65 -0.50
N HIS A 20 -17.79 4.55 0.21
CA HIS A 20 -18.85 5.38 -0.36
C HIS A 20 -18.34 6.28 -1.49
N GLN A 21 -17.16 6.90 -1.34
CA GLN A 21 -16.56 7.72 -2.40
C GLN A 21 -16.14 6.89 -3.62
N ILE A 22 -15.63 5.67 -3.39
CA ILE A 22 -15.29 4.72 -4.47
C ILE A 22 -16.54 4.36 -5.27
N ILE A 23 -17.64 4.03 -4.60
CA ILE A 23 -18.93 3.69 -5.24
C ILE A 23 -19.55 4.91 -5.91
N LYS A 24 -19.51 6.09 -5.29
CA LYS A 24 -20.01 7.34 -5.89
C LYS A 24 -19.31 7.66 -7.21
N SER A 25 -18.00 7.39 -7.29
CA SER A 25 -17.20 7.60 -8.50
C SER A 25 -17.38 6.46 -9.52
N ASN A 26 -17.92 5.33 -9.10
CA ASN A 26 -18.12 4.13 -9.92
C ASN A 26 -19.51 3.53 -9.68
N PRO A 27 -20.60 4.17 -10.14
CA PRO A 27 -21.97 3.78 -9.78
C PRO A 27 -22.38 2.39 -10.27
N LYS A 28 -21.63 1.78 -11.19
CA LYS A 28 -21.84 0.39 -11.65
C LYS A 28 -21.26 -0.66 -10.69
N ALA A 29 -20.46 -0.25 -9.71
CA ALA A 29 -19.85 -1.15 -8.75
C ALA A 29 -20.82 -1.48 -7.60
N ASP A 30 -20.83 -2.74 -7.19
CA ASP A 30 -21.63 -3.21 -6.07
C ASP A 30 -20.90 -2.93 -4.74
N TYR A 31 -21.61 -2.28 -3.81
CA TYR A 31 -21.07 -1.92 -2.49
C TYR A 31 -20.52 -3.12 -1.72
N ASN A 32 -21.26 -4.23 -1.67
CA ASN A 32 -20.87 -5.43 -0.93
C ASN A 32 -19.64 -6.09 -1.54
N LYS A 33 -19.55 -6.10 -2.88
CA LYS A 33 -18.35 -6.59 -3.58
C LYS A 33 -17.14 -5.71 -3.28
N VAL A 34 -17.31 -4.39 -3.29
CA VAL A 34 -16.23 -3.44 -2.96
C VAL A 34 -15.80 -3.60 -1.50
N ALA A 35 -16.73 -3.67 -0.55
CA ALA A 35 -16.43 -3.85 0.87
C ALA A 35 -15.70 -5.17 1.15
N THR A 36 -16.17 -6.26 0.55
CA THR A 36 -15.53 -7.59 0.66
C THR A 36 -14.13 -7.58 0.07
N MET A 37 -13.96 -6.97 -1.11
CA MET A 37 -12.65 -6.86 -1.75
C MET A 37 -11.70 -5.97 -0.94
N MET A 38 -12.20 -4.87 -0.38
CA MET A 38 -11.43 -3.97 0.48
C MET A 38 -10.86 -4.70 1.71
N ALA A 39 -11.69 -5.54 2.36
CA ALA A 39 -11.24 -6.37 3.47
C ALA A 39 -10.14 -7.37 3.07
N LYS A 40 -10.26 -8.00 1.89
CA LYS A 40 -9.22 -8.89 1.34
C LYS A 40 -7.93 -8.15 1.03
N LEU A 41 -8.00 -7.00 0.35
CA LEU A 41 -6.83 -6.18 0.02
C LEU A 41 -6.10 -5.67 1.25
N ARG A 42 -6.83 -5.38 2.33
CA ARG A 42 -6.23 -5.10 3.64
C ARG A 42 -5.51 -6.31 4.22
N GLY A 43 -6.08 -7.51 4.12
CA GLY A 43 -5.43 -8.76 4.51
C GLY A 43 -4.13 -9.03 3.75
N TYR A 44 -4.03 -8.56 2.51
CA TYR A 44 -2.81 -8.63 1.69
C TYR A 44 -1.87 -7.42 1.85
N ALA A 45 -2.16 -6.49 2.77
CA ALA A 45 -1.42 -5.23 2.95
C ALA A 45 -1.26 -4.39 1.66
N LEU A 46 -2.20 -4.53 0.71
CA LEU A 46 -2.29 -3.71 -0.50
C LEU A 46 -3.09 -2.42 -0.25
N VAL A 47 -3.90 -2.40 0.81
CA VAL A 47 -4.65 -1.23 1.26
C VAL A 47 -4.50 -1.13 2.77
N GLU A 48 -4.34 0.09 3.27
CA GLU A 48 -4.28 0.41 4.69
C GLU A 48 -5.51 1.21 5.11
N ASN A 49 -5.95 0.99 6.35
CA ASN A 49 -7.00 1.78 6.95
C ASN A 49 -6.37 2.98 7.66
N VAL A 50 -6.71 4.20 7.23
CA VAL A 50 -6.14 5.44 7.79
C VAL A 50 -6.95 5.85 9.00
N THR A 51 -8.28 5.82 8.88
CA THR A 51 -9.19 6.08 9.99
C THR A 51 -10.17 4.93 10.14
N VAL A 52 -10.24 4.40 11.36
CA VAL A 52 -11.22 3.39 11.74
C VAL A 52 -12.54 4.10 12.01
N GLY A 53 -13.55 3.80 11.20
CA GLY A 53 -14.88 4.36 11.37
C GLY A 53 -15.45 4.07 12.76
N ARG A 54 -15.92 5.11 13.46
CA ARG A 54 -16.61 5.03 14.75
C ARG A 54 -17.80 5.98 14.76
N GLY A 55 -18.89 5.59 15.41
CA GLY A 55 -20.07 6.45 15.62
C GLY A 55 -20.70 6.97 14.32
N GLY A 56 -20.85 6.11 13.31
CA GLY A 56 -21.44 6.48 12.01
C GLY A 56 -20.47 7.17 11.04
N LYS A 57 -19.24 7.50 11.44
CA LYS A 57 -18.21 7.98 10.51
C LYS A 57 -17.66 6.80 9.69
N PRO A 58 -17.61 6.89 8.36
CA PRO A 58 -17.05 5.83 7.52
C PRO A 58 -15.53 5.73 7.70
N SER A 59 -15.00 4.52 7.51
CA SER A 59 -13.55 4.31 7.48
C SER A 59 -12.93 4.90 6.21
N THR A 60 -11.76 5.53 6.32
CA THR A 60 -10.95 5.94 5.17
C THR A 60 -9.81 4.95 4.92
N TYR A 61 -9.49 4.76 3.65
CA TYR A 61 -8.51 3.81 3.17
C TYR A 61 -7.51 4.49 2.23
N LYS A 62 -6.27 4.00 2.22
CA LYS A 62 -5.21 4.42 1.28
C LYS A 62 -4.47 3.20 0.74
N LEU A 63 -3.67 3.37 -0.30
CA LEU A 63 -2.80 2.29 -0.76
C LEU A 63 -1.80 1.89 0.32
N GLY A 64 -1.68 0.59 0.54
CA GLY A 64 -0.66 0.02 1.39
C GLY A 64 0.70 0.05 0.71
N ARG A 65 1.77 -0.02 1.51
CA ARG A 65 3.15 0.05 1.03
C ARG A 65 3.47 -0.99 -0.06
N LEU A 66 2.89 -2.19 0.02
CA LEU A 66 3.09 -3.22 -1.01
C LEU A 66 2.42 -2.87 -2.35
N ALA A 67 1.27 -2.20 -2.35
CA ALA A 67 0.60 -1.81 -3.58
C ALA A 67 1.32 -0.66 -4.30
N LEU A 68 2.01 0.22 -3.56
CA LEU A 68 2.89 1.24 -4.13
C LEU A 68 4.10 0.62 -4.83
N ASN A 69 4.62 -0.48 -4.28
CA ASN A 69 5.81 -1.16 -4.80
C ASN A 69 5.51 -2.05 -6.03
N GLN A 70 4.27 -2.52 -6.21
CA GLN A 70 3.89 -3.36 -7.36
C GLN A 70 3.94 -2.65 -8.72
N GLY A 71 4.18 -1.34 -8.77
CA GLY A 71 4.40 -0.59 -10.01
C GLY A 71 5.85 -0.16 -10.27
N GLY A 72 6.76 -0.35 -9.31
CA GLY A 72 8.17 0.01 -9.44
C GLY A 72 9.02 -1.16 -9.92
N SER A 73 10.11 -0.87 -10.66
CA SER A 73 11.07 -1.90 -11.03
C SER A 73 11.63 -2.59 -9.78
N ILE A 74 12.09 -3.84 -9.89
CA ILE A 74 12.74 -4.54 -8.78
C ILE A 74 13.88 -3.71 -8.17
N PHE A 75 14.56 -2.90 -8.99
CA PHE A 75 15.59 -1.96 -8.54
C PHE A 75 15.05 -0.86 -7.64
N ASP A 76 13.86 -0.32 -7.92
CA ASP A 76 13.25 0.73 -7.08
C ASP A 76 12.76 0.16 -5.75
N GLN A 77 12.24 -1.07 -5.78
CA GLN A 77 11.87 -1.81 -4.56
C GLN A 77 13.10 -2.10 -3.69
N CYS A 78 14.19 -2.58 -4.29
CA CYS A 78 15.47 -2.80 -3.59
C CYS A 78 16.06 -1.50 -3.05
N ARG A 79 16.06 -0.40 -3.84
CA ARG A 79 16.57 0.90 -3.42
C ARG A 79 15.80 1.48 -2.22
N GLN A 80 14.46 1.41 -2.23
CA GLN A 80 13.66 1.87 -1.09
C GLN A 80 13.87 1.00 0.14
N ASN A 81 13.95 -0.32 -0.01
CA ASN A 81 14.25 -1.21 1.11
C ASN A 81 15.64 -0.94 1.70
N TRP A 82 16.67 -0.78 0.85
CA TRP A 82 18.03 -0.51 1.30
C TRP A 82 18.23 0.87 1.90
N SER A 83 17.45 1.88 1.47
CA SER A 83 17.48 3.22 2.08
C SER A 83 16.99 3.24 3.54
N GLY A 84 16.17 2.27 3.93
CA GLY A 84 15.67 2.10 5.30
C GLY A 84 16.56 1.23 6.19
N TYR A 85 17.48 0.45 5.61
CA TYR A 85 18.53 -0.21 6.38
C TYR A 85 19.66 0.81 6.57
N ALA A 86 19.91 1.20 7.82
CA ALA A 86 21.22 1.70 8.19
C ALA A 86 22.21 0.54 8.01
N ILE A 87 22.63 0.29 6.77
CA ILE A 87 23.73 -0.60 6.46
C ILE A 87 24.96 0.12 7.03
N HIS A 88 25.23 -0.13 8.31
CA HIS A 88 26.54 0.12 8.88
C HIS A 88 27.49 -0.66 8.00
N LYS A 89 28.22 0.08 7.15
CA LYS A 89 29.31 -0.44 6.34
C LYS A 89 30.27 -1.15 7.28
N ILE A 90 30.14 -2.47 7.42
CA ILE A 90 31.18 -3.31 8.00
C ILE A 90 32.24 -3.43 6.90
N PHE A 91 32.92 -2.32 6.61
CA PHE A 91 34.17 -2.41 5.88
C PHE A 91 35.16 -3.01 6.86
N GLY A 92 35.63 -4.21 6.54
CA GLY A 92 36.58 -4.95 7.33
C GLY A 92 37.75 -4.06 7.72
N SER A 93 37.90 -3.84 9.02
CA SER A 93 39.22 -3.66 9.60
C SER A 93 39.99 -4.97 9.41
N ALA A 94 40.49 -5.20 8.21
CA ALA A 94 41.68 -6.02 8.04
C ALA A 94 42.82 -5.19 8.66
N SER A 95 42.92 -5.26 9.99
CA SER A 95 44.07 -4.80 10.74
C SER A 95 45.29 -5.43 10.10
N ARG A 96 46.12 -4.60 9.48
CA ARG A 96 47.42 -4.98 8.94
C ARG A 96 48.18 -5.72 10.06
N ALA A 97 48.37 -7.03 9.91
CA ALA A 97 49.25 -7.78 10.79
C ALA A 97 50.65 -7.15 10.69
N PRO A 98 51.32 -6.78 11.80
CA PRO A 98 52.71 -6.39 11.72
C PRO A 98 53.57 -7.61 11.39
N ALA A 99 54.63 -7.35 10.62
CA ALA A 99 55.64 -8.30 10.16
C ALA A 99 56.40 -8.97 11.31
#